data_AF-A0AAU8HRA7-F1
#
_entry.id   AF-A0AAU8HRA7-F1
#
_cell.length_a   1.000
_cell.length_b   1.000
_cell.length_c   1.000
_cell.angle_alpha   90.00
_cell.angle_beta   90.00
_cell.angle_gamma   90.00
#
_symmetry.space_group_name_H-M   'P 1'
#
loop_
_entity.id
_entity.type
_entity.pdbx_description
1 polymer ?
#
loop_
_entity_poly.entity_id
_entity_poly.type
_entity_poly.pdbx_seq_one_letter_code
_entity_poly.pdbx_strand_id
1 'polypeptide(L)' 'MFRLGPMELTLILGIALVIFGPAKLPEIGKALGKGIKEFKDQSQGFTSDQQATVNNNKEK' A
#
# COMPACT_ATOMS: atom_id res chain seq x y z
N MET A 1 -0.92 -3.81 -31.17
CA MET A 1 -0.31 -4.17 -29.87
C MET A 1 -0.86 -3.20 -28.83
N PHE A 2 -1.69 -3.68 -27.91
CA PHE A 2 -2.25 -2.86 -26.82
C PHE A 2 -1.10 -2.30 -25.98
N ARG A 3 -1.00 -0.97 -25.92
CA ARG A 3 -0.08 -0.29 -25.03
C ARG A 3 -0.89 0.10 -23.82
N LEU A 4 -0.46 -0.30 -22.63
CA LEU A 4 -1.01 0.19 -21.35
C LEU A 4 -0.67 1.68 -21.19
N GLY A 5 -1.32 2.50 -21.99
CA GLY A 5 -1.25 3.95 -21.93
C GLY A 5 -2.28 4.50 -20.95
N PRO A 6 -2.11 5.76 -20.52
CA PRO A 6 -3.07 6.44 -19.67
C PRO A 6 -4.49 6.47 -20.28
N MET A 7 -4.61 6.46 -21.62
CA MET A 7 -5.89 6.39 -22.32
C MET A 7 -6.62 5.05 -22.08
N GLU A 8 -5.94 3.92 -22.35
CA GLU A 8 -6.50 2.57 -22.12
C GLU A 8 -6.85 2.35 -20.65
N LEU A 9 -5.97 2.78 -19.74
CA LEU A 9 -6.21 2.64 -18.30
C LEU A 9 -7.45 3.45 -17.86
N THR A 10 -7.63 4.65 -18.40
CA THR A 10 -8.82 5.48 -18.11
C THR A 10 -10.10 4.82 -18.64
N LEU A 11 -10.08 4.20 -19.81
CA LEU A 11 -11.22 3.47 -20.36
C LEU A 11 -11.62 2.28 -19.47
N ILE A 12 -10.64 1.47 -19.08
CA ILE A 12 -10.86 0.33 -18.18
C ILE A 12 -11.37 0.81 -16.81
N LEU A 13 -10.75 1.86 -16.27
CA LEU A 13 -11.19 2.49 -15.03
C LEU A 13 -12.64 2.99 -15.15
N GLY A 14 -13.01 3.60 -16.28
CA GLY A 14 -14.37 4.05 -16.56
C GLY A 14 -15.39 2.91 -16.50
N ILE A 15 -15.09 1.78 -17.13
CA ILE A 15 -15.97 0.59 -17.08
C ILE A 15 -16.04 0.03 -15.65
N ALA A 16 -14.89 -0.08 -14.97
CA ALA A 16 -14.84 -0.51 -13.59
C ALA A 16 -15.65 0.41 -12.66
N LEU A 17 -15.64 1.72 -12.93
CA LEU A 17 -16.43 2.71 -12.21
C LEU A 17 -17.92 2.60 -12.44
N VAL A 18 -18.37 2.13 -13.61
CA VAL A 18 -19.80 1.87 -13.85
C VAL A 18 -20.26 0.65 -13.03
N ILE A 19 -19.42 -0.38 -12.91
CA ILE A 19 -19.74 -1.60 -12.17
C ILE A 19 -19.65 -1.38 -10.65
N PHE A 20 -18.55 -0.77 -10.19
CA PHE A 20 -18.29 -0.58 -8.76
C PHE A 20 -18.80 0.75 -8.21
N GLY A 21 -18.97 1.77 -9.05
CA GLY A 21 -19.31 3.14 -8.66
C GLY A 21 -18.08 3.99 -8.26
N PRO A 22 -18.04 5.28 -8.62
CA PRO A 22 -16.93 6.18 -8.25
C PRO A 22 -16.80 6.42 -6.75
N ALA A 23 -17.89 6.24 -5.99
CA ALA A 23 -17.88 6.36 -4.53
C ALA A 23 -17.10 5.21 -3.85
N LYS A 24 -16.92 4.05 -4.50
CA LYS A 24 -16.22 2.90 -3.91
C LYS A 24 -14.71 2.99 -4.01
N LEU A 25 -14.15 3.66 -5.02
CA LEU A 25 -12.70 3.89 -5.13
C LEU A 25 -12.09 4.59 -3.90
N PRO A 26 -12.62 5.72 -3.39
CA PRO A 26 -12.06 6.37 -2.21
C PRO A 26 -12.26 5.57 -0.92
N GLU A 27 -13.33 4.77 -0.83
CA GLU A 27 -13.58 3.87 0.30
C GLU A 27 -12.52 2.78 0.38
N ILE A 28 -12.27 2.09 -0.75
CA ILE A 28 -11.22 1.06 -0.88
C ILE A 28 -9.83 1.69 -0.67
N GLY A 29 -9.54 2.85 -1.26
CA GLY A 29 -8.27 3.55 -1.09
C GLY A 29 -7.99 3.93 0.37
N LYS A 30 -9.01 4.37 1.12
CA LYS A 30 -8.87 4.65 2.56
C LYS A 30 -8.60 3.38 3.38
N ALA A 31 -9.28 2.27 3.07
CA ALA A 31 -9.06 1.00 3.75
C ALA A 31 -7.66 0.44 3.47
N LEU A 32 -7.26 0.40 2.20
CA LEU A 32 -5.92 -0.03 1.78
C LEU A 32 -4.83 0.89 2.36
N GLY A 33 -5.04 2.21 2.32
CA GLY A 33 -4.08 3.18 2.86
C GLY A 33 -3.85 3.02 4.36
N LYS A 34 -4.91 2.77 5.13
CA LYS A 34 -4.80 2.41 6.55
C LYS A 34 -4.00 1.12 6.74
N GLY A 35 -4.35 0.05 6.00
CA GLY A 35 -3.64 -1.23 6.09
C GLY A 35 -2.15 -1.13 5.74
N ILE A 36 -1.79 -0.39 4.69
CA ILE A 36 -0.39 -0.15 4.30
C ILE A 36 0.34 0.66 5.37
N LYS A 37 -0.30 1.68 5.95
CA LYS A 37 0.28 2.47 7.03
C LYS A 37 0.56 1.61 8.26
N GLU A 38 -0.42 0.84 8.70
CA GLU A 38 -0.30 -0.07 9.85
C GLU A 38 0.78 -1.13 9.60
N PHE A 39 0.81 -1.70 8.40
CA PHE A 39 1.84 -2.66 7.99
C PHE A 39 3.26 -2.05 8.03
N LYS A 40 3.41 -0.81 7.54
CA LYS A 40 4.69 -0.10 7.57
C LYS A 40 5.13 0.21 9.00
N ASP A 41 4.22 0.72 9.83
CA ASP A 41 4.52 1.12 11.20
C ASP A 41 4.92 -0.11 12.05
N GLN A 42 4.21 -1.24 11.90
CA GLN A 42 4.59 -2.52 12.50
C GLN A 42 5.95 -3.00 11.99
N SER A 43 6.15 -3.04 10.67
CA SER A 43 7.41 -3.51 10.06
C SER A 43 8.63 -2.67 10.47
N GLN A 44 8.46 -1.35 10.68
CA GLN A 44 9.51 -0.48 11.19
C GLN A 44 9.78 -0.73 12.68
N GLY A 45 8.74 -0.89 13.51
CA GLY A 45 8.89 -1.25 14.92
C GLY A 45 9.70 -2.55 15.10
N PHE A 46 9.36 -3.61 14.37
CA PHE A 46 10.12 -4.87 14.36
C PHE A 46 11.59 -4.69 13.97
N THR A 47 11.88 -3.81 13.00
CA THR A 47 13.25 -3.54 12.55
C THR A 47 14.04 -2.74 13.59
N SER A 48 13.40 -1.79 14.26
CA SER A 48 14.02 -0.94 15.28
C SER A 48 14.28 -1.70 16.59
N ASP A 49 13.34 -2.52 17.05
CA ASP A 49 13.51 -3.33 18.27
C ASP A 49 14.58 -4.42 18.08
N GLN A 50 14.69 -5.01 16.89
CA GLN A 50 15.73 -6.01 16.60
C GLN A 50 17.14 -5.41 16.45
N GLN A 51 17.25 -4.15 16.04
CA GLN A 51 18.55 -3.48 15.92
C GLN A 51 19.15 -3.09 17.29
N ALA A 52 18.30 -2.78 18.27
CA ALA A 52 18.73 -2.45 19.63
C ALA A 52 19.33 -3.66 20.37
N THR A 53 18.80 -4.87 20.14
CA THR A 53 19.28 -6.10 20.81
C THR A 53 20.58 -6.65 20.21
N VAL A 54 20.85 -6.41 18.92
CA VAL A 54 22.07 -6.91 18.25
C VAL A 54 23.29 -6.04 18.54
N ASN A 55 23.11 -4.75 18.85
CA ASN A 55 24.24 -3.84 19.10
C ASN A 55 24.82 -3.99 20.53
N ASN A 56 24.00 -4.30 21.53
CA ASN A 56 24.45 -4.41 22.93
C ASN A 56 25.30 -5.67 23.25
N ASN A 57 25.38 -6.65 22.36
CA ASN A 57 26.11 -7.90 22.60
C ASN A 57 27.49 -7.96 21.92
N LYS A 58 28.03 -6.82 21.43
CA LYS A 58 29.39 -6.73 20.88
C LYS A 58 30.40 -6.04 21.81
N GLU A 59 29.98 -5.58 22.99
CA GLU A 59 30.86 -4.88 23.95
C GLU A 59 31.14 -5.70 25.24
N LYS A 60 30.86 -7.00 25.25
CA LYS A 60 31.32 -7.91 26.32
C LYS A 60 32.25 -8.99 25.79
#